data_AF-A0A1C6JK63-F1
#
_entry.id   AF-A0A1C6JK63-F1
#
_cell.length_a   1.000
_cell.length_b   1.000
_cell.length_c   1.000
_cell.angle_alpha   90.00
_cell.angle_beta   90.00
_cell.angle_gamma   90.00
#
_symmetry.space_group_name_H-M   'P 1'
#
loop_
_entity.id
_entity.type
_entity.pdbx_description
1 polymer ?
#
loop_
_entity_poly.entity_id
_entity_poly.type
_entity_poly.pdbx_seq_one_letter_code
_entity_poly.pdbx_strand_id
1 'polypeptide(L)'
;MVINKEAKNYFNDSPYAAGNVKSTLSLTPFNIVGVVNDGRDFPTIYADSAAILNFAPAMWQVQNANVYWHPTTGLTIEQIHSALGDILTDTIGGYWESAGRSDIGDTYDSVLSILQLGLLVTSLLLLFVSVLGQINIGLSSLEQRTHELLIRRAIGASRTNIVALVLGSQLILSIFVCLAAILISLILVHCIGALLPVDSPVGTPSYPISVAVVAVAVSVLTALLGGLLPALKAAKLEPALALR
;
A
#
# COMPACT_ATOMS: atom_id res chain seq x y z
N MET A 1 16.75 15.09 29.59
CA MET A 1 17.10 14.32 28.38
C MET A 1 15.88 13.51 27.96
N VAL A 2 15.60 13.44 26.66
CA VAL A 2 14.54 12.59 26.09
C VAL A 2 15.22 11.39 25.44
N ILE A 3 14.66 10.20 25.58
CA ILE A 3 15.19 8.98 24.95
C ILE A 3 14.19 8.46 23.92
N ASN A 4 14.66 7.72 22.92
CA ASN A 4 13.74 7.00 22.06
C ASN A 4 13.25 5.68 22.68
N LYS A 5 12.23 5.08 22.06
CA LYS A 5 11.63 3.82 22.54
C LYS A 5 12.67 2.70 22.66
N GLU A 6 13.58 2.56 21.70
CA GLU A 6 14.64 1.53 21.75
C GLU A 6 15.63 1.77 22.90
N ALA A 7 16.03 3.02 23.14
CA ALA A 7 16.89 3.37 24.27
C ALA A 7 16.21 3.09 25.62
N LYS A 8 14.88 3.18 25.71
CA LYS A 8 14.12 2.87 26.94
C LYS A 8 14.41 1.45 27.46
N ASN A 9 14.55 0.48 26.55
CA ASN A 9 14.82 -0.91 26.90
C ASN A 9 16.17 -1.09 27.62
N TYR A 10 17.15 -0.22 27.33
CA TYR A 10 18.48 -0.27 27.98
C TYR A 10 18.49 0.34 29.38
N PHE A 11 17.58 1.27 29.67
CA PHE A 11 17.52 1.95 30.97
C PHE A 11 16.57 1.29 31.97
N ASN A 12 15.87 0.22 31.57
CA ASN A 12 15.01 -0.61 32.44
C ASN A 12 14.02 0.22 33.29
N ASP A 13 13.34 1.19 32.66
CA ASP A 13 12.42 2.17 33.29
C ASP A 13 13.05 3.09 34.38
N SER A 14 14.37 3.12 34.50
CA SER A 14 15.05 4.07 35.39
C SER A 14 14.79 5.52 34.94
N PRO A 15 14.41 6.43 35.86
CA PRO A 15 14.28 7.86 35.55
C PRO A 15 15.64 8.55 35.38
N TYR A 16 16.75 7.85 35.67
CA TYR A 16 18.10 8.41 35.61
C TYR A 16 18.98 7.62 34.65
N ALA A 17 19.71 8.35 33.81
CA ALA A 17 20.84 7.86 33.04
C ALA A 17 22.14 8.42 33.63
N ALA A 18 23.24 7.68 33.55
CA ALA A 18 24.54 8.16 33.97
C ALA A 18 25.53 8.08 32.80
N GLY A 19 26.18 9.20 32.50
CA GLY A 19 27.17 9.31 31.43
C GLY A 19 28.56 9.59 31.97
N ASN A 20 29.59 9.27 31.19
CA ASN A 20 30.98 9.45 31.58
C ASN A 20 31.85 9.82 30.38
N VAL A 21 32.88 10.64 30.61
CA VAL A 21 33.83 11.12 29.60
C VAL A 21 35.05 10.22 29.58
N LYS A 22 35.24 9.44 28.51
CA LYS A 22 36.37 8.48 28.42
C LYS A 22 36.42 7.57 29.67
N SER A 23 37.53 6.88 29.92
CA SER A 23 37.69 5.94 31.05
C SER A 23 37.79 6.61 32.44
N THR A 24 37.18 7.78 32.63
CA THR A 24 37.12 8.45 33.94
C THR A 24 36.20 7.65 34.88
N LEU A 25 36.21 7.85 36.19
CA LEU A 25 35.27 7.18 37.12
C LEU A 25 34.08 8.08 37.51
N SER A 26 34.06 9.31 36.99
CA SER A 26 33.07 10.34 37.34
C SER A 26 31.81 10.17 36.49
N LEU A 27 30.78 9.58 37.09
CA LEU A 27 29.44 9.46 36.50
C LEU A 27 28.68 10.77 36.68
N THR A 28 28.25 11.37 35.58
CA THR A 28 27.37 12.53 35.58
C THR A 28 25.92 12.06 35.42
N PRO A 29 25.03 12.34 36.38
CA PRO A 29 23.64 11.92 36.30
C PRO A 29 22.83 12.84 35.37
N PHE A 30 21.98 12.24 34.56
CA PHE A 30 21.02 12.91 33.68
C PHE A 30 19.60 12.40 33.98
N ASN A 31 18.66 13.34 34.12
CA ASN A 31 17.25 12.99 34.29
C ASN A 31 16.59 12.73 32.93
N ILE A 32 15.88 11.61 32.83
CA ILE A 32 15.08 11.21 31.67
C ILE A 32 13.69 11.82 31.82
N VAL A 33 13.39 12.84 31.02
CA VAL A 33 12.16 13.63 31.14
C VAL A 33 11.02 13.11 30.25
N GLY A 34 11.33 12.21 29.31
CA GLY A 34 10.32 11.64 28.41
C GLY A 34 10.89 10.60 27.46
N VAL A 35 9.98 9.85 26.85
CA VAL A 35 10.27 8.86 25.81
C VAL A 35 9.55 9.29 24.53
N VAL A 36 10.29 9.39 23.42
CA VAL A 36 9.75 9.72 22.09
C VAL A 36 9.73 8.47 21.21
N ASN A 37 8.70 8.33 20.38
CA ASN A 37 8.70 7.36 19.29
C ASN A 37 9.20 8.07 18.03
N ASP A 38 10.49 7.91 17.73
CA ASP A 38 11.15 8.53 16.57
C ASP A 38 11.22 7.59 15.34
N GLY A 39 10.63 6.40 15.43
CA GLY A 39 10.60 5.41 14.35
C GLY A 39 11.96 4.81 13.99
N ARG A 40 12.97 4.95 14.87
CA ARG A 40 14.31 4.38 14.64
C ARG A 40 14.54 3.14 15.48
N ASP A 41 15.19 2.16 14.86
CA ASP A 41 15.45 0.84 15.47
C ASP A 41 16.76 0.80 16.30
N PHE A 42 17.44 1.94 16.44
CA PHE A 42 18.66 2.04 17.25
C PHE A 42 18.48 2.99 18.44
N PRO A 43 19.08 2.67 19.60
CA PRO A 43 18.92 3.47 20.81
C PRO A 43 19.51 4.86 20.62
N THR A 44 18.66 5.89 20.72
CA THR A 44 19.05 7.29 20.58
C THR A 44 18.66 8.13 21.79
N ILE A 45 19.56 9.05 22.11
CA ILE A 45 19.47 9.98 23.22
C ILE A 45 19.36 11.41 22.66
N TYR A 46 18.33 12.13 23.09
CA TYR A 46 18.10 13.53 22.76
C TYR A 46 18.36 14.41 23.97
N ALA A 47 19.32 15.30 23.84
CA ALA A 47 19.68 16.23 24.89
C ALA A 47 19.82 17.62 24.31
N ASP A 48 19.48 18.60 25.12
CA ASP A 48 19.66 20.00 24.77
C ASP A 48 21.17 20.31 24.67
N SER A 49 21.59 20.84 23.53
CA SER A 49 23.00 21.09 23.24
C SER A 49 23.58 22.18 24.14
N ALA A 50 22.80 23.21 24.49
CA ALA A 50 23.24 24.27 25.40
C ALA A 50 23.40 23.74 26.84
N ALA A 51 22.49 22.85 27.28
CA ALA A 51 22.61 22.18 28.56
C ALA A 51 23.86 21.30 28.62
N ILE A 52 24.16 20.51 27.58
CA ILE A 52 25.38 19.69 27.55
C ILE A 52 26.63 20.56 27.63
N LEU A 53 26.70 21.63 26.84
CA LEU A 53 27.85 22.53 26.82
C LEU A 53 28.09 23.23 28.18
N ASN A 54 27.02 23.61 28.88
CA ASN A 54 27.12 24.29 30.18
C ASN A 54 27.48 23.33 31.33
N PHE A 55 26.90 22.12 31.35
CA PHE A 55 27.03 21.20 32.49
C PHE A 55 28.12 20.13 32.31
N ALA A 56 28.49 19.80 31.06
CA ALA A 56 29.46 18.75 30.76
C ALA A 56 30.29 19.05 29.50
N PRO A 57 30.99 20.21 29.43
CA PRO A 57 31.70 20.67 28.22
C PRO A 57 32.78 19.69 27.73
N ALA A 58 33.39 18.93 28.65
CA ALA A 58 34.43 17.96 28.30
C ALA A 58 33.87 16.61 27.80
N MET A 59 32.58 16.35 27.99
CA MET A 59 31.98 15.03 27.75
C MET A 59 31.80 14.71 26.27
N TRP A 60 31.64 15.72 25.42
CA TRP A 60 31.31 15.55 24.00
C TRP A 60 32.25 16.43 23.16
N GLN A 61 33.12 15.79 22.37
CA GLN A 61 33.75 16.46 21.25
C GLN A 61 32.87 16.18 20.02
N VAL A 62 32.25 17.21 19.48
CA VAL A 62 31.43 17.09 18.27
C VAL A 62 32.36 16.74 17.12
N GLN A 63 32.25 15.50 16.63
CA GLN A 63 33.01 15.06 15.45
C GLN A 63 32.27 15.43 14.17
N ASN A 64 30.96 15.14 14.14
CA ASN A 64 30.08 15.43 13.02
C ASN A 64 28.80 16.12 13.54
N ALA A 65 28.26 17.06 12.76
CA ALA A 65 27.00 17.75 13.06
C ALA A 65 26.06 17.62 11.87
N ASN A 66 24.86 17.08 12.11
CA ASN A 66 23.80 17.04 11.11
C ASN A 66 22.77 18.11 11.44
N VAL A 67 22.46 18.96 10.47
CA VAL A 67 21.45 20.00 10.61
C VAL A 67 20.21 19.58 9.83
N TYR A 68 19.12 19.33 10.54
CA TYR A 68 17.81 19.08 9.94
C TYR A 68 17.06 20.40 9.83
N TRP A 69 16.57 20.71 8.63
CA TRP A 69 15.69 21.85 8.43
C TRP A 69 14.43 21.39 7.70
N HIS A 70 13.31 22.03 8.00
CA HIS A 70 12.07 21.84 7.23
C HIS A 70 11.96 22.99 6.21
N PRO A 71 11.92 22.72 4.89
CA PRO A 71 11.82 23.78 3.91
C PRO A 71 10.49 24.53 4.05
N THR A 72 10.55 25.85 4.17
CA THR A 72 9.38 26.74 4.02
C THR A 72 9.04 26.91 2.55
N THR A 73 7.75 27.07 2.23
CA THR A 73 7.25 27.13 0.84
C THR A 73 7.95 28.23 0.04
N GLY A 74 8.66 27.86 -1.03
CA GLY A 74 9.16 28.79 -2.03
C GLY A 74 10.65 28.67 -2.41
N LEU A 75 11.46 27.92 -1.66
CA LEU A 75 12.88 27.71 -1.97
C LEU A 75 13.14 26.28 -2.46
N THR A 76 13.92 26.12 -3.53
CA THR A 76 14.36 24.80 -3.99
C THR A 76 15.48 24.26 -3.09
N ILE A 77 15.65 22.93 -3.06
CA ILE A 77 16.70 22.27 -2.27
C ILE A 77 18.09 22.79 -2.65
N GLU A 78 18.33 23.03 -3.94
CA GLU A 78 19.57 23.60 -4.47
C GLU A 78 19.85 25.02 -3.95
N GLN A 79 18.81 25.87 -3.91
CA GLN A 79 18.95 27.23 -3.39
C GLN A 79 19.28 27.24 -1.90
N ILE A 80 18.67 26.34 -1.13
CA ILE A 80 18.94 26.22 0.30
C ILE A 80 20.33 25.63 0.53
N HIS A 81 20.73 24.62 -0.25
CA HIS A 81 22.06 24.04 -0.19
C HIS A 81 23.13 25.11 -0.41
N SER A 82 23.03 25.92 -1.47
CA SER A 82 24.01 26.98 -1.73
C SER A 82 24.03 28.03 -0.60
N ALA A 83 22.86 28.51 -0.17
CA ALA A 83 22.80 29.56 0.86
C ALA A 83 23.30 29.08 2.23
N LEU A 84 22.97 27.84 2.61
CA LEU A 84 23.37 27.27 3.90
C LEU A 84 24.83 26.85 3.89
N GLY A 85 25.31 26.30 2.77
CA GLY A 85 26.70 25.89 2.58
C GLY A 85 27.66 27.06 2.74
N ASP A 86 27.36 28.20 2.13
CA ASP A 86 28.19 29.41 2.22
C ASP A 86 28.25 29.94 3.67
N ILE A 87 27.09 30.07 4.34
CA ILE A 87 27.01 30.58 5.71
C ILE A 87 27.75 29.66 6.71
N LEU A 88 27.57 28.34 6.57
CA LEU A 88 28.17 27.37 7.50
C LEU A 88 29.68 27.25 7.30
N THR A 89 30.14 27.28 6.05
CA THR A 89 31.58 27.24 5.73
C THR A 89 32.30 28.48 6.27
N ASP A 90 31.69 29.66 6.14
CA ASP A 90 32.26 30.93 6.62
C ASP A 90 32.23 31.04 8.17
N THR A 91 31.21 30.48 8.81
CA THR A 91 31.03 30.61 10.28
C THR A 91 31.81 29.57 11.09
N ILE A 92 31.75 28.30 10.69
CA ILE A 92 32.19 27.17 11.53
C ILE A 92 33.56 26.64 11.04
N GLY A 93 33.89 26.86 9.78
CA GLY A 93 35.02 26.21 9.11
C GLY A 93 34.81 24.69 8.97
N GLY A 94 35.56 24.06 8.06
CA GLY A 94 35.49 22.62 7.81
C GLY A 94 35.05 22.26 6.41
N TYR A 95 34.98 20.96 6.13
CA TYR A 95 34.53 20.43 4.85
C TYR A 95 33.11 19.92 4.98
N TRP A 96 32.26 20.32 4.04
CA TRP A 96 30.88 19.93 4.00
C TRP A 96 30.75 18.68 3.11
N GLU A 97 30.43 17.53 3.71
CA GLU A 97 30.44 16.24 3.00
C GLU A 97 29.22 16.03 2.09
N SER A 98 28.01 16.43 2.51
CA SER A 98 26.78 16.14 1.74
C SER A 98 25.55 16.95 2.20
N ALA A 99 24.77 17.45 1.22
CA ALA A 99 23.36 17.79 1.42
C ALA A 99 22.51 16.69 0.80
N GLY A 100 21.44 16.32 1.48
CA GLY A 100 20.35 15.58 0.87
C GLY A 100 19.04 15.89 1.57
N ARG A 101 17.94 15.51 0.92
CA ARG A 101 16.72 15.24 1.69
C ARG A 101 17.03 14.06 2.60
N SER A 102 16.85 14.24 3.91
CA SER A 102 16.88 13.14 4.88
C SER A 102 15.59 12.31 4.89
N ASP A 103 14.71 12.54 3.91
CA ASP A 103 13.47 11.80 3.75
C ASP A 103 13.73 10.60 2.83
N ILE A 104 13.54 9.40 3.35
CA ILE A 104 13.68 8.14 2.59
C ILE A 104 12.43 7.91 1.71
N GLY A 105 11.41 8.79 1.79
CA GLY A 105 10.16 8.73 1.04
C GLY A 105 10.34 8.43 -0.44
N ASP A 106 11.22 9.14 -1.16
CA ASP A 106 11.39 8.97 -2.61
C ASP A 106 11.86 7.54 -3.00
N THR A 107 12.66 6.90 -2.13
CA THR A 107 13.11 5.52 -2.34
C THR A 107 11.97 4.53 -2.12
N TYR A 108 11.16 4.72 -1.08
CA TYR A 108 9.99 3.89 -0.82
C TYR A 108 8.90 4.09 -1.87
N ASP A 109 8.65 5.32 -2.31
CA ASP A 109 7.68 5.65 -3.35
C ASP A 109 8.04 4.99 -4.68
N SER A 110 9.32 4.94 -5.02
CA SER A 110 9.80 4.25 -6.22
C SER A 110 9.59 2.73 -6.14
N VAL A 111 9.87 2.11 -5.00
CA VAL A 111 9.64 0.68 -4.78
C VAL A 111 8.15 0.37 -4.79
N LEU A 112 7.32 1.17 -4.10
CA LEU A 112 5.87 1.03 -4.08
C LEU A 112 5.28 1.17 -5.48
N SER A 113 5.78 2.10 -6.30
CA SER A 113 5.34 2.29 -7.69
C SER A 113 5.63 1.06 -8.55
N ILE A 114 6.81 0.44 -8.41
CA ILE A 114 7.17 -0.81 -9.11
C ILE A 114 6.28 -1.97 -8.66
N LEU A 115 6.01 -2.10 -7.37
CA LEU A 115 5.13 -3.14 -6.84
C LEU A 115 3.69 -2.95 -7.32
N GLN A 116 3.18 -1.71 -7.32
CA GLN A 116 1.86 -1.37 -7.84
C GLN A 116 1.75 -1.68 -9.33
N LEU A 117 2.78 -1.37 -10.12
CA LEU A 117 2.83 -1.71 -11.54
C LEU A 117 2.77 -3.24 -11.74
N GLY A 118 3.55 -4.00 -10.97
CA GLY A 118 3.54 -5.46 -11.02
C GLY A 118 2.15 -6.05 -10.69
N LEU A 119 1.49 -5.52 -9.65
CA LEU A 119 0.13 -5.91 -9.28
C LEU A 119 -0.90 -5.53 -10.35
N LEU A 120 -0.76 -4.37 -10.99
CA LEU A 120 -1.63 -3.94 -12.10
C LEU A 120 -1.51 -4.88 -13.30
N VAL A 121 -0.28 -5.20 -13.71
CA VAL A 121 -0.02 -6.10 -14.84
C VAL A 121 -0.59 -7.50 -14.57
N THR A 122 -0.31 -8.05 -13.40
CA THR A 122 -0.84 -9.38 -13.01
C THR A 122 -2.36 -9.38 -12.91
N SER A 123 -2.97 -8.32 -12.37
CA SER A 123 -4.44 -8.16 -12.34
C SER A 123 -5.05 -8.17 -13.75
N LEU A 124 -4.42 -7.46 -14.70
CA LEU A 124 -4.89 -7.39 -16.09
C LEU A 124 -4.79 -8.75 -16.79
N LEU A 125 -3.70 -9.50 -16.55
CA LEU A 125 -3.56 -10.87 -17.04
C LEU A 125 -4.61 -11.82 -16.44
N LEU A 126 -4.84 -11.75 -15.12
CA LEU A 126 -5.87 -12.56 -14.45
C LEU A 126 -7.28 -12.24 -14.96
N LEU A 127 -7.55 -10.97 -15.24
CA LEU A 127 -8.81 -10.52 -15.83
C LEU A 127 -8.99 -11.12 -17.23
N PHE A 128 -7.94 -11.11 -18.05
CA PHE A 128 -7.97 -11.74 -19.37
C PHE A 128 -8.24 -13.25 -19.27
N VAL A 129 -7.54 -13.96 -18.39
CA VAL A 129 -7.75 -15.39 -18.12
C VAL A 129 -9.17 -15.66 -17.62
N SER A 130 -9.71 -14.78 -16.77
CA SER A 130 -11.09 -14.88 -16.27
C SER A 130 -12.12 -14.80 -17.39
N VAL A 131 -11.97 -13.87 -18.33
CA VAL A 131 -12.87 -13.74 -19.49
C VAL A 131 -12.84 -15.01 -20.35
N LEU A 132 -11.66 -15.57 -20.61
CA LEU A 132 -11.53 -16.84 -21.34
C LEU A 132 -12.20 -18.00 -20.59
N GLY A 133 -12.04 -18.05 -19.27
CA GLY A 133 -12.70 -19.03 -18.41
C GLY A 133 -14.22 -18.95 -18.49
N GLN A 134 -14.77 -17.73 -18.40
CA GLN A 134 -16.22 -17.51 -18.54
C GLN A 134 -16.75 -17.90 -19.92
N ILE A 135 -16.01 -17.61 -20.99
CA ILE A 135 -16.36 -18.04 -22.34
C ILE A 135 -16.43 -19.58 -22.40
N ASN A 136 -15.42 -20.27 -21.88
CA ASN A 136 -15.35 -21.73 -21.93
C ASN A 136 -16.50 -22.38 -21.15
N ILE A 137 -16.73 -21.92 -19.91
CA ILE A 137 -17.85 -22.40 -19.07
C ILE A 137 -19.19 -22.09 -19.76
N GLY A 138 -19.33 -20.88 -20.31
CA GLY A 138 -20.52 -20.48 -21.04
C GLY A 138 -20.80 -21.37 -22.24
N LEU A 139 -19.77 -21.71 -23.03
CA LEU A 139 -19.89 -22.61 -24.18
C LEU A 139 -20.26 -24.04 -23.77
N SER A 140 -19.60 -24.58 -22.74
CA SER A 140 -19.92 -25.91 -22.22
C SER A 140 -21.35 -25.99 -21.68
N SER A 141 -21.83 -24.92 -21.01
CA SER A 141 -23.21 -24.85 -20.55
C SER A 141 -24.23 -24.82 -21.68
N LEU A 142 -23.86 -24.33 -22.88
CA LEU A 142 -24.75 -24.38 -24.04
C LEU A 142 -24.96 -25.81 -24.47
N GLU A 143 -23.88 -26.60 -24.58
CA GLU A 143 -23.94 -28.00 -25.02
C GLU A 143 -24.91 -28.80 -24.14
N GLN A 144 -24.80 -28.64 -22.83
CA GLN A 144 -25.67 -29.31 -21.85
C GLN A 144 -27.15 -28.90 -21.95
N ARG A 145 -27.45 -27.66 -22.36
CA ARG A 145 -28.82 -27.10 -22.42
C ARG A 145 -29.30 -26.88 -23.85
N THR A 146 -28.63 -27.45 -24.85
CA THR A 146 -28.92 -27.21 -26.27
C THR A 146 -30.36 -27.60 -26.61
N HIS A 147 -30.82 -28.75 -26.13
CA HIS A 147 -32.17 -29.26 -26.39
C HIS A 147 -33.26 -28.32 -25.85
N GLU A 148 -33.07 -27.76 -24.65
CA GLU A 148 -33.99 -26.78 -24.06
C GLU A 148 -34.04 -25.48 -24.88
N LEU A 149 -32.89 -24.98 -25.31
CA LEU A 149 -32.79 -23.76 -26.11
C LEU A 149 -33.43 -23.93 -27.49
N LEU A 150 -33.26 -25.11 -28.11
CA LEU A 150 -33.89 -25.45 -29.38
C LEU A 150 -35.41 -25.55 -29.27
N ILE A 151 -35.94 -26.19 -28.23
CA ILE A 151 -37.39 -26.23 -27.96
C ILE A 151 -37.94 -24.82 -27.79
N ARG A 152 -37.27 -23.95 -27.02
CA ARG A 152 -37.69 -22.55 -26.85
C ARG A 152 -37.71 -21.79 -28.18
N ARG A 153 -36.72 -22.01 -29.05
CA ARG A 153 -36.71 -21.42 -30.39
C ARG A 153 -37.80 -21.99 -31.30
N ALA A 154 -38.12 -23.27 -31.20
CA ALA A 154 -39.19 -23.91 -31.98
C ALA A 154 -40.58 -23.36 -31.60
N ILE A 155 -40.78 -22.99 -30.33
CA ILE A 155 -42.03 -22.36 -29.83
C ILE A 155 -42.10 -20.86 -30.18
N GLY A 156 -41.07 -20.30 -30.83
CA GLY A 156 -41.09 -18.94 -31.38
C GLY A 156 -40.26 -17.90 -30.62
N ALA A 157 -39.36 -18.31 -29.71
CA ALA A 157 -38.45 -17.36 -29.07
C ALA A 157 -37.53 -16.69 -30.11
N SER A 158 -37.49 -15.36 -30.09
CA SER A 158 -36.59 -14.56 -30.94
C SER A 158 -35.12 -14.79 -30.56
N ARG A 159 -34.21 -14.55 -31.51
CA ARG A 159 -32.75 -14.65 -31.26
C ARG A 159 -32.30 -13.71 -30.14
N THR A 160 -32.90 -12.53 -30.04
CA THR A 160 -32.61 -11.55 -28.98
C THR A 160 -33.04 -12.04 -27.60
N ASN A 161 -34.18 -12.73 -27.49
CA ASN A 161 -34.64 -13.30 -26.22
C ASN A 161 -33.70 -14.41 -25.73
N ILE A 162 -33.15 -15.22 -26.63
CA ILE A 162 -32.15 -16.24 -26.28
C ILE A 162 -30.85 -15.60 -25.81
N VAL A 163 -30.37 -14.56 -26.50
CA VAL A 163 -29.17 -13.81 -26.11
C VAL A 163 -29.36 -13.17 -24.73
N ALA A 164 -30.48 -12.49 -24.50
CA ALA A 164 -30.80 -11.84 -23.23
C ALA A 164 -30.91 -12.85 -22.08
N LEU A 165 -31.49 -14.03 -22.33
CA LEU A 165 -31.58 -15.11 -21.34
C LEU A 165 -30.19 -15.62 -20.94
N VAL A 166 -29.32 -15.91 -21.92
CA VAL A 166 -27.97 -16.42 -21.65
C VAL A 166 -27.13 -15.36 -20.93
N LEU A 167 -27.12 -14.12 -21.43
CA LEU A 167 -26.42 -13.01 -20.79
C LEU A 167 -26.94 -12.73 -19.38
N GLY A 168 -28.26 -12.71 -19.20
CA GLY A 168 -28.88 -12.48 -17.89
C GLY A 168 -28.49 -13.55 -16.87
N SER A 169 -28.45 -14.82 -17.27
CA SER A 169 -28.02 -15.91 -16.39
C SER A 169 -26.57 -15.76 -15.94
N GLN A 170 -25.67 -15.32 -16.83
CA GLN A 170 -24.27 -15.09 -16.49
C GLN A 170 -24.08 -13.83 -15.65
N LEU A 171 -24.83 -12.75 -15.93
CA LEU A 171 -24.79 -11.52 -15.15
C LEU A 171 -25.24 -11.74 -13.71
N ILE A 172 -26.34 -12.48 -13.51
CA ILE A 172 -26.83 -12.80 -12.17
C ILE A 172 -25.75 -13.57 -11.39
N LEU A 173 -25.15 -14.59 -12.00
CA LEU A 173 -24.07 -15.34 -11.37
C LEU A 173 -22.86 -14.45 -11.05
N SER A 174 -22.47 -13.56 -11.96
CA SER A 174 -21.38 -12.62 -11.75
C SER A 174 -21.66 -11.65 -10.58
N ILE A 175 -22.90 -11.18 -10.43
CA ILE A 175 -23.29 -10.32 -9.31
C ILE A 175 -23.09 -11.05 -7.97
N PHE A 176 -23.50 -12.31 -7.87
CA PHE A 176 -23.28 -13.11 -6.65
C PHE A 176 -21.80 -13.31 -6.34
N VAL A 177 -20.99 -13.62 -7.36
CA VAL A 177 -19.54 -13.77 -7.21
C VAL A 177 -18.88 -12.45 -6.80
N CYS A 178 -19.30 -11.33 -7.41
CA CYS A 178 -18.80 -10.00 -7.08
C CYS A 178 -19.11 -9.62 -5.63
N LEU A 179 -20.34 -9.86 -5.18
CA LEU A 179 -20.76 -9.59 -3.81
C LEU A 179 -19.96 -10.44 -2.81
N ALA A 180 -19.77 -11.72 -3.10
CA ALA A 180 -18.93 -12.60 -2.28
C ALA A 180 -17.46 -12.12 -2.25
N ALA A 181 -16.91 -11.71 -3.39
CA ALA A 181 -15.53 -11.19 -3.47
C ALA A 181 -15.33 -9.91 -2.66
N ILE A 182 -16.30 -8.98 -2.68
CA ILE A 182 -16.26 -7.76 -1.87
C ILE A 182 -16.29 -8.09 -0.37
N LEU A 183 -17.16 -9.01 0.05
CA LEU A 183 -17.22 -9.45 1.45
C LEU A 183 -15.91 -10.08 1.91
N ILE A 184 -15.32 -10.96 1.09
CA ILE A 184 -14.01 -11.56 1.37
C ILE A 184 -12.94 -10.46 1.47
N SER A 185 -12.94 -9.49 0.56
CA SER A 185 -12.00 -8.36 0.56
C SER A 185 -12.11 -7.53 1.85
N LEU A 186 -13.32 -7.20 2.30
CA LEU A 186 -13.55 -6.46 3.54
C LEU A 186 -13.02 -7.21 4.77
N ILE A 187 -13.30 -8.52 4.86
CA ILE A 187 -12.79 -9.36 5.95
C ILE A 187 -11.26 -9.39 5.94
N LEU A 188 -10.65 -9.48 4.76
CA LEU A 188 -9.19 -9.52 4.62
C LEU A 188 -8.54 -8.22 5.08
N VAL A 189 -9.08 -7.05 4.70
CA VAL A 189 -8.56 -5.74 5.15
C VAL A 189 -8.66 -5.61 6.67
N HIS A 190 -9.79 -6.04 7.26
CA HIS A 190 -9.96 -6.02 8.70
C HIS A 190 -8.99 -6.97 9.42
N CYS A 191 -8.79 -8.17 8.88
CA CYS A 191 -7.87 -9.16 9.44
C CYS A 191 -6.41 -8.68 9.39
N ILE A 192 -6.00 -8.05 8.28
CA ILE A 192 -4.67 -7.43 8.17
C ILE A 192 -4.49 -6.37 9.26
N GLY A 193 -5.50 -5.53 9.48
CA GLY A 193 -5.54 -4.55 10.58
C GLY A 193 -5.26 -5.17 11.96
N ALA A 194 -5.82 -6.35 12.23
CA ALA A 194 -5.64 -7.06 13.50
C ALA A 194 -4.28 -7.77 13.64
N LEU A 195 -3.63 -8.10 12.52
CA LEU A 195 -2.31 -8.76 12.50
C LEU A 195 -1.15 -7.75 12.59
N LEU A 196 -1.42 -6.45 12.40
CA LEU A 196 -0.41 -5.40 12.54
C LEU A 196 0.00 -5.23 14.02
N PRO A 197 1.29 -5.08 14.33
CA PRO A 197 1.75 -4.74 15.67
C PRO A 197 1.09 -3.46 16.17
N VAL A 198 0.73 -3.42 17.46
CA VAL A 198 0.07 -2.27 18.12
C VAL A 198 0.89 -0.97 17.99
N ASP A 199 2.19 -1.11 17.76
CA ASP A 199 3.17 -0.03 17.63
C ASP A 199 3.58 0.27 16.18
N SER A 200 2.87 -0.30 15.19
CA SER A 200 3.17 -0.05 13.78
C SER A 200 2.99 1.44 13.45
N PRO A 201 3.97 2.10 12.80
CA PRO A 201 3.82 3.46 12.28
C PRO A 201 2.73 3.56 11.20
N VAL A 202 2.33 2.43 10.62
CA VAL A 202 1.32 2.33 9.58
C VAL A 202 -0.03 2.13 10.25
N GLY A 203 -0.90 3.15 10.16
CA GLY A 203 -2.27 3.08 10.67
C GLY A 203 -3.09 1.96 10.02
N THR A 204 -4.20 1.58 10.65
CA THR A 204 -5.09 0.54 10.12
C THR A 204 -5.51 0.88 8.68
N PRO A 205 -5.32 -0.04 7.71
CA PRO A 205 -5.62 0.24 6.31
C PRO A 205 -7.11 0.56 6.14
N SER A 206 -7.40 1.75 5.60
CA SER A 206 -8.76 2.14 5.24
C SER A 206 -9.19 1.46 3.95
N TYR A 207 -10.43 0.99 3.88
CA TYR A 207 -10.96 0.37 2.67
C TYR A 207 -11.25 1.42 1.59
N PRO A 208 -10.57 1.39 0.43
CA PRO A 208 -10.75 2.41 -0.60
C PRO A 208 -12.04 2.15 -1.40
N ILE A 209 -13.11 2.85 -1.03
CA ILE A 209 -14.44 2.72 -1.67
C ILE A 209 -14.38 3.04 -3.17
N SER A 210 -13.57 4.01 -3.59
CA SER A 210 -13.38 4.37 -5.00
C SER A 210 -12.89 3.19 -5.85
N VAL A 211 -11.93 2.42 -5.34
CA VAL A 211 -11.38 1.24 -6.04
C VAL A 211 -12.41 0.11 -6.07
N ALA A 212 -13.19 -0.06 -5.01
CA ALA A 212 -14.27 -1.05 -4.97
C ALA A 212 -15.35 -0.78 -6.04
N VAL A 213 -15.72 0.49 -6.25
CA VAL A 213 -16.66 0.88 -7.32
C VAL A 213 -16.09 0.56 -8.70
N VAL A 214 -14.81 0.85 -8.93
CA VAL A 214 -14.12 0.49 -10.18
C VAL A 214 -14.09 -1.02 -10.38
N ALA A 215 -13.81 -1.80 -9.33
CA ALA A 215 -13.79 -3.26 -9.39
C ALA A 215 -15.17 -3.85 -9.75
N VAL A 216 -16.26 -3.29 -9.22
CA VAL A 216 -17.63 -3.68 -9.61
C VAL A 216 -17.88 -3.40 -11.08
N ALA A 217 -17.53 -2.19 -11.56
CA ALA A 217 -17.70 -1.84 -12.97
C ALA A 217 -16.92 -2.78 -13.90
N VAL A 218 -15.67 -3.09 -13.52
CA VAL A 218 -14.82 -4.03 -14.26
C VAL A 218 -15.38 -5.45 -14.23
N SER A 219 -15.94 -5.91 -13.10
CA SER A 219 -16.60 -7.22 -12.99
C SER A 219 -17.82 -7.34 -13.91
N VAL A 220 -18.63 -6.29 -14.02
CA VAL A 220 -19.77 -6.27 -14.94
C VAL A 220 -19.30 -6.30 -16.39
N LEU A 221 -18.25 -5.54 -16.71
CA LEU A 221 -17.67 -5.52 -18.05
C LEU A 221 -17.12 -6.90 -18.44
N THR A 222 -16.40 -7.57 -17.55
CA THR A 222 -15.85 -8.91 -17.82
C THR A 222 -16.94 -9.95 -17.99
N ALA A 223 -18.02 -9.88 -17.20
CA ALA A 223 -19.19 -10.74 -17.35
C ALA A 223 -19.90 -10.56 -18.69
N LEU A 224 -20.06 -9.32 -19.14
CA LEU A 224 -20.63 -9.03 -20.45
C LEU A 224 -19.74 -9.56 -21.58
N LEU A 225 -18.43 -9.31 -21.51
CA LEU A 225 -17.48 -9.78 -22.52
C LEU A 225 -17.41 -11.31 -22.58
N GLY A 226 -17.36 -11.96 -21.42
CA GLY A 226 -17.33 -13.42 -21.30
C GLY A 226 -18.62 -14.10 -21.76
N GLY A 227 -19.77 -13.48 -21.48
CA GLY A 227 -21.08 -14.00 -21.83
C GLY A 227 -21.52 -13.74 -23.28
N LEU A 228 -20.91 -12.78 -23.97
CA LEU A 228 -21.34 -12.36 -25.31
C LEU A 228 -21.14 -13.46 -26.35
N LEU A 229 -19.97 -14.08 -26.39
CA LEU A 229 -19.65 -15.18 -27.31
C LEU A 229 -20.61 -16.38 -27.19
N PRO A 230 -20.85 -16.96 -25.99
CA PRO A 230 -21.81 -18.04 -25.84
C PRO A 230 -23.24 -17.59 -26.15
N ALA A 231 -23.66 -16.38 -25.75
CA ALA A 231 -24.99 -15.89 -26.08
C ALA A 231 -25.24 -15.78 -27.59
N LEU A 232 -24.24 -15.29 -28.35
CA LEU A 232 -24.31 -15.21 -29.82
C LEU A 232 -24.35 -16.60 -30.47
N LYS A 233 -23.60 -17.57 -29.96
CA LYS A 233 -23.69 -18.96 -30.44
C LYS A 233 -25.06 -19.57 -30.15
N ALA A 234 -25.62 -19.35 -28.96
CA ALA A 234 -26.95 -19.83 -28.59
C ALA A 234 -28.05 -19.31 -29.54
N ALA A 235 -27.98 -18.04 -29.94
CA ALA A 235 -28.91 -17.44 -30.89
C ALA A 235 -28.86 -18.04 -32.30
N LYS A 236 -27.72 -18.64 -32.70
CA LYS A 236 -27.52 -19.25 -34.01
C LYS A 236 -27.98 -20.71 -34.09
N LEU A 237 -28.36 -21.33 -32.98
CA LEU A 237 -28.89 -22.72 -32.97
C LEU A 237 -30.15 -22.84 -33.82
N GLU A 238 -30.14 -23.69 -34.85
CA GLU A 238 -31.26 -23.84 -35.78
C GLU A 238 -32.30 -24.86 -35.28
N PRO A 239 -33.61 -24.52 -35.28
CA PRO A 239 -34.66 -25.43 -34.78
C PRO A 239 -34.72 -26.78 -35.52
N ALA A 240 -34.31 -26.80 -36.80
CA ALA A 240 -34.34 -28.00 -37.63
C ALA A 240 -33.44 -29.14 -37.10
N LEU A 241 -32.41 -28.80 -36.30
CA LEU A 241 -31.53 -29.78 -35.64
C LEU A 241 -32.19 -30.49 -34.44
N ALA A 242 -33.25 -29.93 -33.84
CA ALA A 242 -33.96 -30.57 -32.73
C ALA A 242 -34.98 -31.64 -33.15
N LEU A 243 -35.28 -31.74 -34.45
CA LEU A 243 -36.26 -32.68 -35.01
C LEU A 243 -35.62 -33.88 -35.72
N ARG A 244 -34.28 -34.00 -35.69
CA ARG A 244 -33.51 -35.12 -36.26
C ARG A 244 -32.89 -35.99 -35.19
#